data_AF-A0A967WLE8-F1
#
_entry.id   AF-A0A967WLE8-F1
#
_cell.length_a   1.000
_cell.length_b   1.000
_cell.length_c   1.000
_cell.angle_alpha   90.00
_cell.angle_beta   90.00
_cell.angle_gamma   90.00
#
_symmetry.space_group_name_H-M   'P 1'
#
loop_
_entity.id
_entity.type
_entity.pdbx_description
1 polymer ?
#
loop_
_entity_poly.entity_id
_entity_poly.type
_entity_poly.pdbx_seq_one_letter_code
_entity_poly.pdbx_strand_id
1 'polypeptide(L)'
;HPAGHPDAITVSALADFDGLPGSLGEATCRDDIDDTLAYFSNYGEDVTMIGPGICIYSTYQDGGYATMSGTSMSAPHVAGAAAILASMGDYTPAQIRDTLTAEGNYDWVDDSGDGYHEPLLDLSTDDDDDFVFAPTFLPEPLPITLTGDAYKVGKNQFADLYWTSDGDGLVDIYRDGTLLITTENDGAYTDGIDRDDAARIHFYWLCEAGTEDTCSASLILYHY
;
A
#
# COMPACT_ATOMS: atom_id res chain seq x y z
N HIS A 1 -4.48 -19.54 17.44
CA HIS A 1 -3.43 -19.40 16.39
C HIS A 1 -4.07 -19.22 15.02
N PRO A 2 -3.51 -18.40 14.11
CA PRO A 2 -2.16 -17.81 14.15
C PRO A 2 -2.04 -16.50 14.96
N ALA A 3 -3.14 -15.80 15.24
CA ALA A 3 -3.14 -14.48 15.87
C ALA A 3 -2.33 -14.40 17.18
N GLY A 4 -2.58 -15.27 18.17
CA GLY A 4 -1.84 -15.25 19.46
C GLY A 4 -0.38 -15.75 19.41
N HIS A 5 0.35 -15.52 18.32
CA HIS A 5 1.81 -15.74 18.29
C HIS A 5 2.50 -14.45 18.76
N PRO A 6 3.51 -14.52 19.65
CA PRO A 6 4.14 -13.32 20.23
C PRO A 6 4.83 -12.39 19.21
N ASP A 7 5.19 -12.94 18.05
CA ASP A 7 5.81 -12.19 16.95
C ASP A 7 4.79 -11.65 15.93
N ALA A 8 3.49 -11.93 16.11
CA ALA A 8 2.44 -11.39 15.26
C ALA A 8 1.94 -10.06 15.83
N ILE A 9 1.65 -9.11 14.94
CA ILE A 9 0.86 -7.92 15.30
C ILE A 9 -0.61 -8.31 15.16
N THR A 10 -1.28 -8.48 16.29
CA THR A 10 -2.71 -8.81 16.34
C THR A 10 -3.54 -7.54 16.34
N VAL A 11 -4.56 -7.50 15.47
CA VAL A 11 -5.33 -6.30 15.19
C VAL A 11 -6.82 -6.54 15.42
N SER A 12 -7.42 -5.77 16.31
CA SER A 12 -8.87 -5.67 16.50
C SER A 12 -9.48 -4.64 15.55
N ALA A 13 -10.81 -4.66 15.41
CA ALA A 13 -11.52 -3.75 14.51
C ALA A 13 -12.23 -2.63 15.29
N LEU A 14 -11.96 -1.39 14.90
CA LEU A 14 -12.67 -0.19 15.33
C LEU A 14 -13.75 0.20 14.31
N ALA A 15 -14.85 0.75 14.80
CA ALA A 15 -15.73 1.60 14.03
C ALA A 15 -15.21 3.04 14.05
N ASP A 16 -14.80 3.54 12.89
CA ASP A 16 -14.39 4.93 12.68
C ASP A 16 -15.02 5.37 11.35
N PHE A 17 -15.96 6.32 11.42
CA PHE A 17 -16.79 6.71 10.28
C PHE A 17 -16.37 8.02 9.62
N ASP A 18 -15.63 8.87 10.33
CA ASP A 18 -15.24 10.20 9.84
C ASP A 18 -13.72 10.46 9.89
N GLY A 19 -12.93 9.53 10.42
CA GLY A 19 -11.48 9.64 10.56
C GLY A 19 -11.05 10.66 11.60
N LEU A 20 -11.96 11.08 12.50
CA LEU A 20 -11.72 12.06 13.54
C LEU A 20 -12.06 11.46 14.91
N PRO A 21 -11.28 11.79 15.95
CA PRO A 21 -11.63 11.36 17.29
C PRO A 21 -12.85 12.12 17.82
N GLY A 22 -13.62 11.47 18.69
CA GLY A 22 -14.65 12.10 19.52
C GLY A 22 -16.00 11.41 19.53
N SER A 23 -16.17 10.28 18.83
CA SER A 23 -17.41 9.50 18.74
C SER A 23 -18.57 10.35 18.19
N LEU A 24 -18.28 11.16 17.16
CA LEU A 24 -19.23 12.09 16.53
C LEU A 24 -19.56 11.72 15.08
N GLY A 25 -18.88 10.72 14.52
CA GLY A 25 -19.12 10.19 13.20
C GLY A 25 -20.50 9.58 13.05
N GLU A 26 -21.20 9.96 11.98
CA GLU A 26 -22.48 9.36 11.62
C GLU A 26 -22.25 8.03 10.91
N ALA A 27 -22.95 6.99 11.36
CA ALA A 27 -22.81 5.64 10.84
C ALA A 27 -23.07 5.57 9.32
N THR A 28 -22.13 5.02 8.55
CA THR A 28 -22.17 5.08 7.07
C THR A 28 -22.73 3.82 6.40
N CYS A 29 -22.53 2.64 6.99
CA CYS A 29 -22.98 1.37 6.41
C CYS A 29 -23.47 0.32 7.43
N ARG A 30 -23.27 0.58 8.73
CA ARG A 30 -23.72 -0.25 9.85
C ARG A 30 -24.10 0.66 11.03
N ASP A 31 -24.87 0.14 11.97
CA ASP A 31 -25.36 0.88 13.15
C ASP A 31 -24.39 0.79 14.36
N ASP A 32 -23.10 0.54 14.11
CA ASP A 32 -22.05 0.57 15.14
C ASP A 32 -21.85 2.02 15.64
N ILE A 33 -21.30 2.19 16.86
CA ILE A 33 -21.03 3.53 17.42
C ILE A 33 -19.64 3.97 16.95
N ASP A 34 -19.51 5.22 16.55
CA ASP A 34 -18.22 5.80 16.16
C ASP A 34 -17.20 5.78 17.29
N ASP A 35 -15.93 5.56 16.96
CA ASP A 35 -14.80 5.37 17.87
C ASP A 35 -15.02 4.26 18.93
N THR A 36 -15.66 3.15 18.56
CA THR A 36 -15.85 2.00 19.48
C THR A 36 -15.39 0.69 18.87
N LEU A 37 -15.17 -0.31 19.73
CA LEU A 37 -14.82 -1.66 19.29
C LEU A 37 -15.97 -2.24 18.45
N ALA A 38 -15.65 -2.77 17.27
CA ALA A 38 -16.61 -3.51 16.47
C ALA A 38 -17.14 -4.71 17.26
N TYR A 39 -18.47 -4.88 17.34
CA TYR A 39 -19.09 -5.92 18.18
C TYR A 39 -18.63 -7.37 17.89
N PHE A 40 -18.09 -7.63 16.69
CA PHE A 40 -17.57 -8.94 16.28
C PHE A 40 -16.08 -9.13 16.59
N SER A 41 -15.38 -8.06 16.95
CA SER A 41 -13.94 -8.09 17.17
C SER A 41 -13.60 -8.88 18.43
N ASN A 42 -12.45 -9.54 18.40
CA ASN A 42 -11.85 -10.03 19.64
C ASN A 42 -11.12 -8.88 20.32
N TYR A 43 -10.94 -9.02 21.64
CA TYR A 43 -10.31 -8.09 22.57
C TYR A 43 -9.51 -8.89 23.60
N GLY A 44 -8.62 -8.22 24.33
CA GLY A 44 -7.85 -8.80 25.45
C GLY A 44 -6.35 -8.65 25.29
N GLU A 45 -5.60 -9.12 26.30
CA GLU A 45 -4.15 -8.93 26.39
C GLU A 45 -3.32 -9.44 25.19
N ASP A 46 -3.89 -10.35 24.40
CA ASP A 46 -3.28 -10.90 23.20
C ASP A 46 -3.47 -10.00 21.96
N VAL A 47 -4.25 -8.91 22.04
CA VAL A 47 -4.43 -7.92 20.97
C VAL A 47 -3.35 -6.85 21.10
N THR A 48 -2.61 -6.63 20.01
CA THR A 48 -1.48 -5.70 20.00
C THR A 48 -1.95 -4.28 19.76
N MET A 49 -2.86 -4.11 18.79
CA MET A 49 -3.37 -2.81 18.37
C MET A 49 -4.81 -2.93 17.87
N ILE A 50 -5.47 -1.79 17.71
CA ILE A 50 -6.76 -1.67 17.05
C ILE A 50 -6.63 -0.79 15.80
N GLY A 51 -7.48 -1.01 14.80
CA GLY A 51 -7.52 -0.15 13.62
C GLY A 51 -8.86 -0.19 12.88
N PRO A 52 -9.10 0.77 11.96
CA PRO A 52 -10.38 0.88 11.25
C PRO A 52 -10.76 -0.42 10.54
N GLY A 53 -11.90 -0.98 10.91
CA GLY A 53 -12.37 -2.29 10.43
C GLY A 53 -13.85 -2.34 10.07
N ILE A 54 -14.59 -1.26 10.27
CA ILE A 54 -16.00 -1.14 9.89
C ILE A 54 -16.13 -0.22 8.68
N CYS A 55 -16.95 -0.62 7.71
CA CYS A 55 -17.29 0.20 6.56
C CYS A 55 -16.08 0.65 5.71
N ILE A 56 -15.09 -0.23 5.58
CA ILE A 56 -13.88 0.04 4.80
C ILE A 56 -14.16 -0.18 3.32
N TYR A 57 -14.04 0.89 2.54
CA TYR A 57 -14.15 0.86 1.07
C TYR A 57 -12.82 0.46 0.46
N SER A 58 -12.80 -0.64 -0.30
CA SER A 58 -11.58 -1.13 -0.94
C SER A 58 -11.87 -1.80 -2.29
N THR A 59 -10.80 -2.13 -3.01
CA THR A 59 -10.86 -2.86 -4.28
C THR A 59 -11.54 -4.22 -4.12
N TYR A 60 -12.24 -4.63 -5.18
CA TYR A 60 -12.98 -5.87 -5.24
C TYR A 60 -12.80 -6.56 -6.60
N GLN A 61 -13.40 -7.73 -6.75
CA GLN A 61 -13.29 -8.55 -7.97
C GLN A 61 -13.70 -7.75 -9.23
N ASP A 62 -13.12 -8.12 -10.37
CA ASP A 62 -13.41 -7.53 -11.69
C ASP A 62 -13.15 -6.02 -11.80
N GLY A 63 -12.19 -5.49 -11.02
CA GLY A 63 -11.85 -4.06 -10.99
C GLY A 63 -12.89 -3.19 -10.29
N GLY A 64 -13.83 -3.81 -9.57
CA GLY A 64 -14.83 -3.13 -8.79
C GLY A 64 -14.30 -2.65 -7.44
N TYR A 65 -15.20 -2.06 -6.66
CA TYR A 65 -14.97 -1.67 -5.28
C TYR A 65 -16.15 -2.07 -4.42
N ALA A 66 -15.89 -2.36 -3.15
CA ALA A 66 -16.92 -2.73 -2.19
C ALA A 66 -16.57 -2.19 -0.80
N THR A 67 -17.62 -1.92 -0.03
CA THR A 67 -17.51 -1.60 1.39
C THR A 67 -17.66 -2.89 2.20
N MET A 68 -16.66 -3.21 3.01
CA MET A 68 -16.64 -4.43 3.84
C MET A 68 -16.26 -4.10 5.28
N SER A 69 -16.65 -4.98 6.20
CA SER A 69 -16.32 -4.88 7.62
C SER A 69 -15.70 -6.18 8.13
N GLY A 70 -14.68 -6.08 8.96
CA GLY A 70 -13.99 -7.20 9.60
C GLY A 70 -12.62 -6.81 10.13
N THR A 71 -12.06 -7.62 11.03
CA THR A 71 -10.64 -7.53 11.39
C THR A 71 -9.74 -7.80 10.19
N SER A 72 -10.24 -8.50 9.16
CA SER A 72 -9.60 -8.62 7.84
C SER A 72 -9.43 -7.28 7.11
N MET A 73 -10.19 -6.24 7.48
CA MET A 73 -10.06 -4.88 6.94
C MET A 73 -9.19 -4.01 7.84
N SER A 74 -9.11 -4.27 9.14
CA SER A 74 -8.16 -3.59 10.05
C SER A 74 -6.71 -4.04 9.82
N ALA A 75 -6.48 -5.35 9.67
CA ALA A 75 -5.16 -5.92 9.45
C ALA A 75 -4.36 -5.27 8.29
N PRO A 76 -4.92 -4.99 7.10
CA PRO A 76 -4.18 -4.34 6.02
C PRO A 76 -3.82 -2.87 6.29
N HIS A 77 -4.55 -2.14 7.15
CA HIS A 77 -4.13 -0.79 7.56
C HIS A 77 -2.82 -0.85 8.35
N VAL A 78 -2.76 -1.74 9.35
CA VAL A 78 -1.55 -1.98 10.15
C VAL A 78 -0.41 -2.54 9.29
N ALA A 79 -0.71 -3.43 8.33
CA ALA A 79 0.30 -3.94 7.41
C ALA A 79 0.87 -2.84 6.50
N GLY A 80 0.03 -1.89 6.04
CA GLY A 80 0.47 -0.72 5.29
C GLY A 80 1.39 0.18 6.10
N ALA A 81 1.03 0.47 7.35
CA ALA A 81 1.87 1.22 8.28
C ALA A 81 3.23 0.55 8.53
N ALA A 82 3.23 -0.77 8.75
CA ALA A 82 4.44 -1.57 8.88
C ALA A 82 5.33 -1.51 7.62
N ALA A 83 4.71 -1.52 6.43
CA ALA A 83 5.42 -1.40 5.17
C ALA A 83 6.07 -0.03 4.98
N ILE A 84 5.41 1.06 5.41
CA ILE A 84 6.00 2.41 5.40
C ILE A 84 7.27 2.43 6.27
N LEU A 85 7.20 1.93 7.51
CA LEU A 85 8.39 1.87 8.39
C LEU A 85 9.51 1.02 7.78
N ALA A 86 9.16 -0.15 7.23
CA ALA A 86 10.14 -1.01 6.56
C ALA A 86 10.81 -0.35 5.35
N SER A 87 10.14 0.60 4.69
CA SER A 87 10.71 1.35 3.57
C SER A 87 11.68 2.46 3.99
N MET A 88 11.60 2.91 5.24
CA MET A 88 12.41 4.03 5.76
C MET A 88 13.79 3.59 6.28
N GLY A 89 14.02 2.28 6.44
CA GLY A 89 15.33 1.76 6.86
C GLY A 89 15.32 0.28 7.25
N ASP A 90 16.46 -0.20 7.76
CA ASP A 90 16.64 -1.58 8.21
C ASP A 90 16.02 -1.80 9.61
N TYR A 91 14.69 -1.81 9.68
CA TYR A 91 13.95 -2.16 10.90
C TYR A 91 13.74 -3.67 11.00
N THR A 92 14.00 -4.23 12.18
CA THR A 92 13.58 -5.60 12.50
C THR A 92 12.06 -5.68 12.71
N PRO A 93 11.42 -6.85 12.52
CA PRO A 93 9.98 -7.00 12.78
C PRO A 93 9.56 -6.56 14.20
N ALA A 94 10.41 -6.82 15.20
CA ALA A 94 10.17 -6.38 16.57
C ALA A 94 10.21 -4.85 16.70
N GLN A 95 11.18 -4.17 16.07
CA GLN A 95 11.22 -2.71 16.06
C GLN A 95 10.01 -2.11 15.37
N ILE A 96 9.55 -2.68 14.25
CA ILE A 96 8.33 -2.21 13.57
C ILE A 96 7.11 -2.31 14.50
N ARG A 97 6.91 -3.47 15.14
CA ARG A 97 5.82 -3.64 16.13
C ARG A 97 5.93 -2.61 17.24
N ASP A 98 7.11 -2.49 17.84
CA ASP A 98 7.34 -1.63 19.00
C ASP A 98 7.11 -0.14 18.64
N THR A 99 7.54 0.29 17.45
CA THR A 99 7.27 1.64 16.93
C THR A 99 5.77 1.85 16.70
N LEU A 100 5.08 0.96 15.99
CA LEU A 100 3.63 1.10 15.74
C LEU A 100 2.82 1.18 17.04
N THR A 101 3.19 0.37 18.03
CA THR A 101 2.50 0.35 19.34
C THR A 101 2.81 1.60 20.16
N ALA A 102 4.02 2.17 20.03
CA ALA A 102 4.43 3.36 20.75
C ALA A 102 3.81 4.64 20.18
N GLU A 103 3.63 4.71 18.86
CA GLU A 103 3.01 5.86 18.18
C GLU A 103 1.48 5.81 18.19
N GLY A 104 0.89 4.64 18.41
CA GLY A 104 -0.56 4.52 18.46
C GLY A 104 -1.17 5.37 19.60
N ASN A 105 -2.31 5.99 19.32
CA ASN A 105 -3.05 6.80 20.29
C ASN A 105 -4.11 5.96 21.03
N TYR A 106 -4.83 6.59 21.96
CA TYR A 106 -5.91 5.97 22.73
C TYR A 106 -7.21 6.76 22.61
N ASP A 107 -7.38 7.47 21.48
CA ASP A 107 -8.50 8.37 21.23
C ASP A 107 -9.72 7.60 20.69
N TRP A 108 -10.03 6.47 21.33
CA TRP A 108 -11.24 5.70 21.10
C TRP A 108 -11.86 5.27 22.43
N VAL A 109 -13.12 4.81 22.37
CA VAL A 109 -13.88 4.40 23.55
C VAL A 109 -13.83 2.88 23.70
N ASP A 110 -13.06 2.41 24.67
CA ASP A 110 -13.06 1.00 25.09
C ASP A 110 -14.37 0.64 25.83
N ASP A 111 -15.22 -0.12 25.15
CA ASP A 111 -16.46 -0.70 25.65
C ASP A 111 -16.41 -2.23 25.77
N SER A 112 -15.23 -2.84 25.62
CA SER A 112 -15.01 -4.29 25.71
C SER A 112 -15.20 -4.83 27.14
N GLY A 113 -14.91 -3.99 28.15
CA GLY A 113 -14.99 -4.32 29.57
C GLY A 113 -13.92 -5.28 30.08
N ASP A 114 -12.84 -5.50 29.33
CA ASP A 114 -11.75 -6.42 29.69
C ASP A 114 -10.61 -5.75 30.50
N GLY A 115 -10.55 -4.42 30.49
CA GLY A 115 -9.54 -3.62 31.18
C GLY A 115 -8.23 -3.45 30.40
N TYR A 116 -8.19 -3.83 29.13
CA TYR A 116 -7.08 -3.62 28.20
C TYR A 116 -7.53 -2.63 27.11
N HIS A 117 -7.00 -1.42 27.17
CA HIS A 117 -7.22 -0.42 26.14
C HIS A 117 -6.05 -0.52 25.14
N GLU A 118 -6.26 -1.16 24.00
CA GLU A 118 -5.21 -1.31 22.99
C GLU A 118 -4.96 0.00 22.22
N PRO A 119 -3.72 0.31 21.81
CA PRO A 119 -3.43 1.50 21.04
C PRO A 119 -4.06 1.42 19.64
N LEU A 120 -4.71 2.51 19.24
CA LEU A 120 -5.23 2.73 17.90
C LEU A 120 -4.08 3.10 16.96
N LEU A 121 -4.03 2.46 15.80
CA LEU A 121 -3.08 2.79 14.75
C LEU A 121 -3.14 4.29 14.42
N ASP A 122 -2.01 4.97 14.61
CA ASP A 122 -1.85 6.37 14.28
C ASP A 122 -0.65 6.55 13.34
N LEU A 123 -0.86 7.34 12.29
CA LEU A 123 0.17 7.73 11.32
C LEU A 123 0.35 9.25 11.29
N SER A 124 -0.41 9.99 12.09
CA SER A 124 -0.30 11.43 12.19
C SER A 124 1.01 11.80 12.88
N THR A 125 1.67 12.81 12.35
CA THR A 125 2.93 13.32 12.88
C THR A 125 2.59 14.58 13.65
N ASP A 126 2.30 14.42 14.94
CA ASP A 126 1.80 15.51 15.78
C ASP A 126 2.80 16.67 15.99
N ASP A 127 4.06 16.50 15.57
CA ASP A 127 5.07 17.54 15.64
C ASP A 127 5.75 17.74 14.27
N ASP A 128 5.76 19.00 13.80
CA ASP A 128 6.36 19.50 12.54
C ASP A 128 7.87 19.14 12.32
N ASP A 129 8.50 18.34 13.19
CA ASP A 129 9.93 18.03 13.14
C ASP A 129 10.32 16.55 13.48
N ASP A 130 9.38 15.64 13.81
CA ASP A 130 9.71 14.21 14.08
C ASP A 130 8.73 13.25 13.37
N PHE A 131 8.86 13.16 12.05
CA PHE A 131 8.01 12.30 11.24
C PHE A 131 8.41 10.83 11.39
N VAL A 132 7.81 10.12 12.34
CA VAL A 132 7.96 8.65 12.47
C VAL A 132 7.43 7.94 11.23
N PHE A 133 6.33 8.45 10.68
CA PHE A 133 5.80 8.08 9.38
C PHE A 133 5.99 9.26 8.43
N ALA A 134 7.21 9.43 7.91
CA ALA A 134 7.50 10.31 6.77
C ALA A 134 7.57 9.48 5.49
N PRO A 135 6.43 8.96 4.96
CA PRO A 135 6.48 8.35 3.65
C PRO A 135 6.97 9.41 2.68
N THR A 136 8.03 9.07 1.94
CA THR A 136 8.39 9.87 0.77
C THR A 136 7.29 9.62 -0.25
N PHE A 137 6.25 10.45 -0.24
CA PHE A 137 5.30 10.47 -1.35
C PHE A 137 6.11 10.73 -2.61
N LEU A 138 5.99 9.83 -3.59
CA LEU A 138 6.55 10.11 -4.90
C LEU A 138 5.98 11.48 -5.32
N PRO A 139 6.83 12.44 -5.71
CA PRO A 139 6.34 13.75 -6.07
C PRO A 139 5.31 13.58 -7.19
N GLU A 140 4.10 14.11 -7.00
CA GLU A 140 3.14 14.23 -8.10
C GLU A 140 3.32 15.62 -8.74
N PRO A 141 3.53 15.68 -10.08
CA PRO A 141 3.54 14.57 -11.03
C PRO A 141 4.82 13.72 -10.93
N LEU A 142 4.68 12.40 -11.08
CA LEU A 142 5.82 11.49 -11.20
C LEU A 142 6.80 12.05 -12.24
N PRO A 143 8.12 12.00 -11.99
CA PRO A 143 9.11 12.59 -12.89
C PRO A 143 9.06 11.93 -14.29
N ILE A 144 8.56 10.70 -14.38
CA ILE A 144 8.34 9.97 -15.63
C ILE A 144 6.92 9.39 -15.62
N THR A 145 6.13 9.71 -16.65
CA THR A 145 4.84 9.06 -16.92
C THR A 145 5.02 8.04 -18.03
N LEU A 146 4.71 6.77 -17.76
CA LEU A 146 4.84 5.66 -18.71
C LEU A 146 3.45 5.12 -19.10
N THR A 147 3.27 4.88 -20.40
CA THR A 147 2.09 4.25 -20.99
C THR A 147 2.53 3.27 -22.08
N GLY A 148 1.64 2.40 -22.54
CA GLY A 148 1.98 1.47 -23.60
C GLY A 148 0.87 0.50 -23.95
N ASP A 149 1.09 -0.23 -25.04
CA ASP A 149 0.16 -1.18 -25.61
C ASP A 149 0.87 -2.46 -26.04
N ALA A 150 0.24 -3.61 -25.78
CA ALA A 150 0.74 -4.92 -26.18
C ALA A 150 -0.03 -5.48 -27.38
N TYR A 151 0.70 -6.06 -28.33
CA TYR A 151 0.10 -6.64 -29.53
C TYR A 151 0.90 -7.83 -30.07
N LYS A 152 0.32 -8.51 -31.06
CA LYS A 152 0.88 -9.72 -31.67
C LYS A 152 0.91 -9.59 -33.18
N VAL A 153 2.06 -9.88 -33.79
CA VAL A 153 2.21 -9.96 -35.25
C VAL A 153 2.69 -11.37 -35.59
N GLY A 154 1.77 -12.19 -36.09
CA GLY A 154 2.04 -13.60 -36.37
C GLY A 154 2.33 -14.40 -35.10
N LYS A 155 3.58 -14.90 -34.98
CA LYS A 155 4.04 -15.66 -33.80
C LYS A 155 4.81 -14.81 -32.79
N ASN A 156 5.07 -13.55 -33.10
CA ASN A 156 5.87 -12.66 -32.26
C ASN A 156 4.94 -11.71 -31.49
N GLN A 157 5.34 -11.37 -30.27
CA GLN A 157 4.65 -10.42 -29.41
C GLN A 157 5.50 -9.17 -29.24
N PHE A 158 4.83 -8.04 -29.05
CA PHE A 158 5.46 -6.73 -28.94
C PHE A 158 4.77 -5.90 -27.87
N ALA A 159 5.54 -5.01 -27.24
CA ALA A 159 5.03 -3.93 -26.41
C ALA A 159 5.56 -2.60 -26.96
N ASP A 160 4.65 -1.70 -27.35
CA ASP A 160 5.00 -0.31 -27.65
C ASP A 160 4.86 0.50 -26.36
N LEU A 161 5.95 1.11 -25.92
CA LEU A 161 6.05 1.94 -24.72
C LEU A 161 6.17 3.40 -25.13
N TYR A 162 5.46 4.28 -24.42
CA TYR A 162 5.50 5.73 -24.61
C TYR A 162 5.63 6.43 -23.27
N TRP A 163 6.49 7.43 -23.18
CA TRP A 163 6.68 8.17 -21.93
C TRP A 163 6.89 9.67 -22.13
N THR A 164 6.67 10.40 -21.05
CA THR A 164 7.01 11.83 -20.91
C THR A 164 7.78 12.04 -19.62
N SER A 165 8.84 12.83 -19.66
CA SER A 165 9.68 13.16 -18.51
C SER A 165 10.37 14.53 -18.69
N ASP A 166 10.83 15.11 -17.59
CA ASP A 166 11.50 16.42 -17.59
C ASP A 166 13.02 16.36 -17.88
N GLY A 167 13.64 15.18 -17.86
CA GLY A 167 15.07 14.99 -18.11
C GLY A 167 15.43 14.88 -19.60
N ASP A 168 16.64 15.31 -19.97
CA ASP A 168 17.16 15.33 -21.36
C ASP A 168 18.30 14.33 -21.63
N GLY A 169 18.35 13.24 -20.86
CA GLY A 169 19.42 12.24 -20.90
C GLY A 169 19.04 10.87 -21.49
N LEU A 170 19.59 9.81 -20.88
CA LEU A 170 19.25 8.42 -21.20
C LEU A 170 18.25 7.88 -20.19
N VAL A 171 17.51 6.85 -20.58
CA VAL A 171 16.57 6.11 -19.75
C VAL A 171 16.85 4.62 -19.78
N ASP A 172 16.72 3.98 -18.63
CA ASP A 172 16.81 2.54 -18.44
C ASP A 172 15.39 1.94 -18.43
N ILE A 173 15.12 1.04 -19.37
CA ILE A 173 13.83 0.37 -19.51
C ILE A 173 13.94 -1.04 -18.93
N TYR A 174 13.06 -1.37 -18.00
CA TYR A 174 13.03 -2.67 -17.34
C TYR A 174 11.79 -3.46 -17.75
N ARG A 175 11.95 -4.79 -17.80
CA ARG A 175 10.86 -5.75 -17.91
C ARG A 175 11.08 -6.87 -16.89
N ASP A 176 10.07 -7.12 -16.07
CA ASP A 176 10.06 -8.20 -15.06
C ASP A 176 11.31 -8.23 -14.16
N GLY A 177 11.81 -7.06 -13.75
CA GLY A 177 13.00 -6.95 -12.89
C GLY A 177 14.33 -6.96 -13.61
N THR A 178 14.34 -7.09 -14.94
CA THR A 178 15.57 -7.12 -15.73
C THR A 178 15.68 -5.87 -16.60
N LEU A 179 16.86 -5.25 -16.64
CA LEU A 179 17.16 -4.18 -17.59
C LEU A 179 17.09 -4.73 -19.02
N LEU A 180 16.16 -4.21 -19.82
CA LEU A 180 16.06 -4.50 -21.24
C LEU A 180 17.09 -3.71 -22.04
N ILE A 181 17.10 -2.39 -21.85
CA ILE A 181 17.93 -1.47 -22.63
C ILE A 181 18.10 -0.14 -21.91
N THR A 182 19.25 0.49 -22.16
CA THR A 182 19.48 1.92 -21.94
C THR A 182 19.35 2.64 -23.28
N THR A 183 18.43 3.60 -23.40
CA THR A 183 18.15 4.32 -24.64
C THR A 183 18.04 5.83 -24.40
N GLU A 184 18.03 6.62 -25.47
CA GLU A 184 17.76 8.07 -25.39
C GLU A 184 16.38 8.33 -24.82
N ASN A 185 16.23 9.43 -24.07
CA ASN A 185 14.96 9.87 -23.53
C ASN A 185 14.11 10.58 -24.61
N ASP A 186 13.74 9.84 -25.66
CA ASP A 186 13.04 10.36 -26.85
C ASP A 186 11.54 10.06 -26.86
N GLY A 187 11.04 9.40 -25.82
CA GLY A 187 9.62 9.23 -25.52
C GLY A 187 8.97 7.98 -26.07
N ALA A 188 9.69 7.08 -26.76
CA ALA A 188 9.12 5.83 -27.24
C ALA A 188 10.12 4.67 -27.40
N TYR A 189 9.67 3.45 -27.13
CA TYR A 189 10.44 2.22 -27.35
C TYR A 189 9.52 1.05 -27.68
N THR A 190 9.91 0.22 -28.65
CA THR A 190 9.20 -1.03 -28.94
C THR A 190 10.05 -2.20 -28.46
N ASP A 191 9.50 -2.95 -27.51
CA ASP A 191 10.07 -4.20 -27.02
C ASP A 191 9.56 -5.38 -27.84
N GLY A 192 10.48 -6.23 -28.28
CA GLY A 192 10.17 -7.49 -28.95
C GLY A 192 10.29 -8.65 -27.96
N ILE A 193 9.18 -9.33 -27.70
CA ILE A 193 9.14 -10.47 -26.78
C ILE A 193 9.41 -11.76 -27.55
N ASP A 194 10.24 -12.63 -26.98
CA ASP A 194 10.60 -13.91 -27.60
C ASP A 194 9.34 -14.75 -27.83
N ARG A 195 9.27 -15.40 -28.99
CA ARG A 195 8.23 -16.39 -29.33
C ARG A 195 8.07 -17.45 -28.25
N ASP A 196 9.19 -17.85 -27.64
CA ASP A 196 9.22 -18.94 -26.68
C ASP A 196 8.92 -18.44 -25.24
N ASP A 197 8.70 -17.14 -25.03
CA ASP A 197 8.16 -16.60 -23.79
C ASP A 197 6.68 -16.98 -23.64
N ALA A 198 6.38 -17.70 -22.56
CA ALA A 198 5.04 -18.17 -22.25
C ALA A 198 4.28 -17.24 -21.29
N ALA A 199 4.93 -16.19 -20.78
CA ALA A 199 4.28 -15.20 -19.92
C ALA A 199 3.22 -14.44 -20.71
N ARG A 200 2.07 -14.22 -20.06
CA ARG A 200 0.95 -13.44 -20.64
C ARG A 200 0.87 -12.04 -20.07
N ILE A 201 1.71 -11.74 -19.10
CA ILE A 201 1.74 -10.48 -18.36
C ILE A 201 3.21 -10.13 -18.19
N HIS A 202 3.55 -8.89 -18.51
CA HIS A 202 4.87 -8.33 -18.25
C HIS A 202 4.72 -7.01 -17.49
N PHE A 203 5.65 -6.78 -16.58
CA PHE A 203 5.75 -5.55 -15.80
C PHE A 203 6.85 -4.68 -16.38
N TYR A 204 6.51 -3.46 -16.78
CA TYR A 204 7.44 -2.48 -17.33
C TYR A 204 7.58 -1.30 -16.39
N TRP A 205 8.78 -0.75 -16.28
CA TRP A 205 9.01 0.57 -15.70
C TRP A 205 10.27 1.16 -16.31
N LEU A 206 10.41 2.47 -16.13
CA LEU A 206 11.43 3.26 -16.79
C LEU A 206 12.08 4.18 -15.74
N CYS A 207 13.39 4.27 -15.74
CA CYS A 207 14.16 5.13 -14.82
C CYS A 207 15.12 6.03 -15.60
N GLU A 208 15.49 7.18 -15.03
CA GLU A 208 16.63 7.95 -15.56
C GLU A 208 17.91 7.11 -15.45
N ALA A 209 18.66 7.00 -16.54
CA ALA A 209 19.75 6.03 -16.63
C ALA A 209 20.83 6.25 -15.56
N GLY A 210 21.23 5.15 -14.91
CA GLY A 210 22.22 5.20 -13.83
C GLY A 210 21.70 5.73 -12.49
N THR A 211 20.38 5.95 -12.37
CA THR A 211 19.69 6.23 -11.11
C THR A 211 18.56 5.22 -10.90
N GLU A 212 18.30 4.81 -9.66
CA GLU A 212 17.10 4.04 -9.29
C GLU A 212 16.06 4.91 -8.56
N ASP A 213 16.37 6.19 -8.36
CA ASP A 213 15.59 7.11 -7.53
C ASP A 213 14.54 7.90 -8.35
N THR A 214 14.70 7.99 -9.68
CA THR A 214 13.82 8.73 -10.58
C THR A 214 13.20 7.78 -11.60
N CYS A 215 12.10 7.12 -11.21
CA CYS A 215 11.43 6.12 -12.04
C CYS A 215 9.94 6.42 -12.23
N SER A 216 9.36 5.86 -13.29
CA SER A 216 7.91 5.79 -13.48
C SER A 216 7.29 4.78 -12.52
N ALA A 217 5.97 4.87 -12.34
CA ALA A 217 5.19 3.75 -11.83
C ALA A 217 5.30 2.53 -12.76
N SER A 218 5.04 1.33 -12.23
CA SER A 218 5.01 0.11 -13.03
C SER A 218 3.78 0.05 -13.94
N LEU A 219 4.01 -0.18 -15.23
CA LEU A 219 3.00 -0.44 -16.25
C LEU A 219 2.84 -1.95 -16.45
N ILE A 220 1.61 -2.45 -16.38
CA ILE A 220 1.29 -3.87 -16.62
C ILE A 220 0.71 -4.00 -18.03
N LEU A 221 1.34 -4.84 -18.86
CA LEU A 221 0.86 -5.14 -20.21
C LEU A 221 0.49 -6.62 -20.35
N TYR A 222 -0.64 -6.87 -21.03
CA TYR A 222 -1.19 -8.20 -21.26
C TYR A 222 -0.92 -8.66 -22.70
N HIS A 223 -0.27 -9.82 -22.85
CA HIS A 223 0.13 -10.37 -24.13
C HIS A 223 -0.68 -11.62 -24.54
N TYR A 224 -0.75 -11.86 -25.86
CA TYR A 224 -1.65 -12.81 -26.52
C TYR A 224 -1.05 -14.17 -26.87
#